data_AF-A0A1Q6Z647-F1
#
_entry.id   AF-A0A1Q6Z647-F1
#
_cell.length_a   1.000
_cell.length_b   1.000
_cell.length_c   1.000
_cell.angle_alpha   90.00
_cell.angle_beta   90.00
_cell.angle_gamma   90.00
#
_symmetry.space_group_name_H-M   'P 1'
#
loop_
_entity.id
_entity.type
_entity.pdbx_description
1 polymer ?
#
loop_
_entity_poly.entity_id
_entity_poly.type
_entity_poly.pdbx_seq_one_letter_code
_entity_poly.pdbx_strand_id
1 'polypeptide(L)'
;MYTSLNDPAVEASLQKQLDIIVRHTVDLYGNDCTIILAGGFGRGEGSIRMNRNKIAIPLHDFDTYVVTERTAGREEHEAMERNIIKELSSLVETDLKEANFVLGVEVVPRRSLYRLPPDLSTYEMKAASTVLYGPDVRSVIPVTSHDIALASGAITLFHRTTALLKNVEPKFLSSLKCPLEKRLEAVYECCKVYTEICTALSLLGGFYQPSYRLRAEDLQGSYSRFPELQQKIPNLPEDVRSHTRMKLASDFSSIIQKPMETWIETRRTLGLVLRFFLSKFLGVSPDEDWMKLCKESRRMMRWLFFREYLSFYLARLGIRDSVLVNVANLAFQFYDYQSFRLRVRRNGRLPASRLLSFTSPLLDVYLSSALVLFSLEDDGRVDPEMLDTGRIYLKRVFALDMNQSGTNNHWKDSRDLCVEGQRLYFGAKQQKKVL
;
A
#
# COMPACT_ATOMS: atom_id res chain seq x y z
N MET A 1 -9.26 -17.06 14.50
CA MET A 1 -10.12 -16.77 13.34
C MET A 1 -9.36 -15.84 12.42
N TYR A 2 -9.36 -16.13 11.13
CA TYR A 2 -8.56 -15.47 10.10
C TYR A 2 -9.44 -14.72 9.08
N THR A 3 -10.74 -15.00 9.05
CA THR A 3 -11.73 -14.35 8.19
C THR A 3 -12.97 -13.92 8.97
N SER A 4 -13.77 -13.01 8.39
CA SER A 4 -15.05 -12.59 8.97
C SER A 4 -16.20 -13.55 8.65
N LEU A 5 -15.94 -14.65 7.95
CA LEU A 5 -16.95 -15.60 7.50
C LEU A 5 -17.44 -16.52 8.62
N ASN A 6 -16.65 -16.69 9.69
CA ASN A 6 -16.94 -17.57 10.83
C ASN A 6 -17.26 -19.02 10.43
N ASP A 7 -16.70 -19.52 9.32
CA ASP A 7 -16.88 -20.90 8.85
C ASP A 7 -15.72 -21.78 9.36
N PRO A 8 -15.97 -22.78 10.23
CA PRO A 8 -14.94 -23.65 10.77
C PRO A 8 -14.11 -24.40 9.71
N ALA A 9 -14.70 -24.73 8.55
CA ALA A 9 -13.99 -25.43 7.48
C ALA A 9 -12.99 -24.49 6.78
N VAL A 10 -13.38 -23.22 6.57
CA VAL A 10 -12.48 -22.18 6.05
C VAL A 10 -11.33 -21.94 7.02
N GLU A 11 -11.64 -21.78 8.31
CA GLU A 11 -10.64 -21.53 9.34
C GLU A 11 -9.64 -22.69 9.48
N ALA A 12 -10.12 -23.94 9.43
CA ALA A 12 -9.26 -25.12 9.43
C ALA A 12 -8.39 -25.21 8.16
N SER A 13 -8.93 -24.82 7.00
CA SER A 13 -8.18 -24.77 5.74
C SER A 13 -7.06 -23.72 5.78
N LEU A 14 -7.32 -22.55 6.34
CA LEU A 14 -6.32 -21.49 6.51
C LEU A 14 -5.28 -21.86 7.56
N GLN A 15 -5.68 -22.50 8.67
CA GLN A 15 -4.73 -22.98 9.68
C GLN A 15 -3.69 -23.92 9.06
N LYS A 16 -4.10 -24.90 8.25
CA LYS A 16 -3.18 -25.80 7.56
C LYS A 16 -2.18 -25.07 6.66
N GLN A 17 -2.61 -23.98 6.01
CA GLN A 17 -1.71 -23.15 5.20
C GLN A 17 -0.71 -22.39 6.08
N LEU A 18 -1.17 -21.80 7.18
CA LEU A 18 -0.30 -21.08 8.11
C LEU A 18 0.69 -22.00 8.83
N ASP A 19 0.30 -23.25 9.12
CA ASP A 19 1.19 -24.26 9.69
C ASP A 19 2.38 -24.58 8.77
N ILE A 20 2.18 -24.55 7.44
CA ILE A 20 3.27 -24.68 6.46
C ILE A 20 4.25 -23.51 6.61
N ILE A 21 3.73 -22.28 6.69
CA ILE A 21 4.56 -21.08 6.86
C ILE A 21 5.36 -21.18 8.17
N VAL A 22 4.69 -21.55 9.27
CA VAL A 22 5.31 -21.72 10.59
C VAL A 22 6.43 -22.75 10.53
N ARG A 23 6.16 -23.95 10.01
CA ARG A 23 7.15 -25.03 9.94
C ARG A 23 8.41 -24.62 9.18
N HIS A 24 8.27 -24.15 7.94
CA HIS A 24 9.43 -23.73 7.13
C HIS A 24 10.19 -22.55 7.75
N THR A 25 9.48 -21.63 8.41
CA THR A 25 10.10 -20.49 9.11
C THR A 25 10.88 -20.94 10.33
N VAL A 26 10.34 -21.85 11.14
CA VAL A 26 11.02 -22.41 12.31
C VAL A 26 12.23 -23.25 11.89
N ASP A 27 12.13 -24.03 10.81
CA ASP A 27 13.27 -24.79 10.27
C ASP A 27 14.46 -23.87 9.94
N LEU A 28 14.19 -22.68 9.36
CA LEU A 28 15.23 -21.72 9.01
C LEU A 28 15.71 -20.86 10.19
N TYR A 29 14.80 -20.34 11.00
CA TYR A 29 15.10 -19.34 12.04
C TYR A 29 15.20 -19.91 13.47
N GLY A 30 14.89 -21.19 13.66
CA GLY A 30 14.96 -21.88 14.95
C GLY A 30 13.73 -21.68 15.84
N ASN A 31 13.64 -22.50 16.89
CA ASN A 31 12.50 -22.52 17.83
C ASN A 31 12.39 -21.25 18.70
N ASP A 32 13.44 -20.44 18.78
CA ASP A 32 13.45 -19.20 19.59
C ASP A 32 12.80 -18.01 18.88
N CYS A 33 12.30 -18.18 17.66
CA CYS A 33 11.61 -17.12 16.92
C CYS A 33 10.15 -16.94 17.36
N THR A 34 9.61 -15.75 17.11
CA THR A 34 8.18 -15.48 17.17
C THR A 34 7.67 -15.22 15.76
N ILE A 35 6.57 -15.86 15.37
CA ILE A 35 5.92 -15.65 14.07
C ILE A 35 4.58 -14.96 14.30
N ILE A 36 4.41 -13.78 13.70
CA ILE A 36 3.24 -12.94 13.84
C ILE A 36 2.59 -12.77 12.47
N LEU A 37 1.32 -13.14 12.35
CA LEU A 37 0.48 -12.86 11.19
C LEU A 37 -0.14 -11.48 11.31
N ALA A 38 0.13 -10.62 10.33
CA ALA A 38 -0.42 -9.28 10.23
C ALA A 38 -1.41 -9.19 9.05
N GLY A 39 -1.76 -7.95 8.65
CA GLY A 39 -2.67 -7.71 7.53
C GLY A 39 -4.10 -8.18 7.81
N GLY A 40 -4.87 -8.39 6.74
CA GLY A 40 -6.28 -8.80 6.86
C GLY A 40 -6.45 -10.10 7.63
N PHE A 41 -5.63 -11.12 7.34
CA PHE A 41 -5.72 -12.41 8.02
C PHE A 41 -5.32 -12.34 9.50
N GLY A 42 -4.32 -11.53 9.86
CA GLY A 42 -3.92 -11.32 11.25
C GLY A 42 -5.00 -10.68 12.12
N ARG A 43 -5.94 -9.96 11.50
CA ARG A 43 -7.09 -9.28 12.14
C ARG A 43 -8.38 -10.10 12.14
N GLY A 44 -8.42 -11.26 11.49
CA GLY A 44 -9.67 -11.98 11.27
C GLY A 44 -10.54 -11.38 10.16
N GLU A 45 -9.95 -10.62 9.24
CA GLU A 45 -10.63 -9.89 8.15
C GLU A 45 -9.99 -10.20 6.78
N GLY A 46 -9.38 -11.39 6.66
CA GLY A 46 -8.78 -11.89 5.43
C GLY A 46 -9.83 -12.19 4.37
N SER A 47 -9.54 -11.83 3.12
CA SER A 47 -10.43 -12.08 1.99
C SER A 47 -9.96 -13.32 1.23
N ILE A 48 -10.87 -14.26 1.00
CA ILE A 48 -10.59 -15.55 0.34
C ILE A 48 -11.42 -15.74 -0.93
N ARG A 49 -11.05 -16.72 -1.74
CA ARG A 49 -11.92 -17.34 -2.75
C ARG A 49 -11.95 -18.85 -2.51
N MET A 50 -13.05 -19.49 -2.85
CA MET A 50 -13.15 -20.95 -2.78
C MET A 50 -12.75 -21.56 -4.11
N ASN A 51 -11.91 -22.60 -4.08
CA ASN A 51 -11.66 -23.42 -5.25
C ASN A 51 -12.82 -24.41 -5.51
N ARG A 52 -12.74 -25.19 -6.59
CA ARG A 52 -13.77 -26.18 -6.95
C ARG A 52 -14.00 -27.24 -5.86
N ASN A 53 -12.99 -27.51 -5.05
CA ASN A 53 -12.99 -28.49 -3.96
C ASN A 53 -13.29 -27.84 -2.59
N LYS A 54 -13.82 -26.60 -2.59
CA LYS A 54 -14.16 -25.83 -1.38
C LYS A 54 -12.97 -25.55 -0.44
N ILE A 55 -11.75 -25.55 -0.98
CA ILE A 55 -10.55 -25.13 -0.25
C ILE A 55 -10.45 -23.60 -0.34
N ALA A 56 -10.18 -22.97 0.80
CA ALA A 56 -9.99 -21.53 0.89
C ALA A 56 -8.63 -21.13 0.28
N ILE A 57 -8.66 -20.24 -0.70
CA ILE A 57 -7.47 -19.64 -1.31
C ILE A 57 -7.46 -18.16 -0.92
N PRO A 58 -6.37 -17.63 -0.31
CA PRO A 58 -6.22 -16.19 -0.10
C PRO A 58 -6.34 -15.41 -1.41
N LEU A 59 -7.03 -14.27 -1.40
CA LEU A 59 -7.16 -13.46 -2.62
C LEU A 59 -5.86 -12.77 -3.04
N HIS A 60 -4.96 -12.44 -2.10
CA HIS A 60 -3.76 -11.66 -2.42
C HIS A 60 -2.53 -12.10 -1.63
N ASP A 61 -2.59 -12.13 -0.30
CA ASP A 61 -1.36 -12.24 0.49
C ASP A 61 -1.52 -12.95 1.84
N PHE A 62 -0.37 -13.37 2.36
CA PHE A 62 -0.13 -13.53 3.79
C PHE A 62 1.03 -12.61 4.18
N ASP A 63 0.78 -11.70 5.12
CA ASP A 63 1.80 -10.81 5.69
C ASP A 63 2.26 -11.37 7.03
N THR A 64 3.51 -11.81 7.10
CA THR A 64 4.08 -12.40 8.32
C THR A 64 5.35 -11.69 8.74
N TYR A 65 5.49 -11.51 10.06
CA TYR A 65 6.70 -11.01 10.70
C TYR A 65 7.37 -12.13 11.49
N VAL A 66 8.67 -12.29 11.30
CA VAL A 66 9.52 -13.24 12.03
C VAL A 66 10.43 -12.46 12.96
N VAL A 67 10.14 -12.49 14.26
CA VAL A 67 10.96 -11.85 15.27
C VAL A 67 12.02 -12.82 15.77
N THR A 68 13.29 -12.53 15.49
CA THR A 68 14.40 -13.42 15.85
C THR A 68 15.73 -12.67 15.88
N GLU A 69 16.72 -13.15 16.64
CA GLU A 69 18.11 -12.67 16.52
C GLU A 69 18.92 -13.50 15.50
N ARG A 70 18.38 -14.63 15.03
CA ARG A 70 19.04 -15.47 14.03
C ARG A 70 18.98 -14.82 12.66
N THR A 71 20.11 -14.74 12.00
CA THR A 71 20.21 -14.28 10.62
C THR A 71 20.23 -15.46 9.65
N ALA A 72 19.52 -15.33 8.54
CA ALA A 72 19.62 -16.24 7.40
C ALA A 72 20.19 -15.50 6.19
N GLY A 73 20.92 -16.22 5.34
CA GLY A 73 21.35 -15.71 4.04
C GLY A 73 20.15 -15.38 3.14
N ARG A 74 20.35 -14.45 2.21
CA ARG A 74 19.30 -14.06 1.24
C ARG A 74 18.79 -15.27 0.45
N GLU A 75 19.69 -16.12 -0.02
CA GLU A 75 19.35 -17.29 -0.84
C GLU A 75 18.56 -18.33 -0.05
N GLU A 76 18.89 -18.53 1.23
CA GLU A 76 18.18 -19.44 2.13
C GLU A 76 16.75 -18.93 2.40
N HIS A 77 16.61 -17.63 2.68
CA HIS A 77 15.30 -16.99 2.87
C HIS A 77 14.44 -17.09 1.60
N GLU A 78 14.98 -16.74 0.43
CA GLU A 78 14.26 -16.86 -0.83
C GLU A 78 13.93 -18.33 -1.17
N ALA A 79 14.79 -19.29 -0.78
CA ALA A 79 14.50 -20.71 -0.93
C ALA A 79 13.35 -21.18 -0.04
N MET A 80 13.32 -20.72 1.22
CA MET A 80 12.22 -20.96 2.15
C MET A 80 10.90 -20.41 1.58
N GLU A 81 10.86 -19.15 1.13
CA GLU A 81 9.65 -18.57 0.51
C GLU A 81 9.18 -19.38 -0.71
N ARG A 82 10.10 -19.81 -1.59
CA ARG A 82 9.76 -20.65 -2.75
C ARG A 82 9.19 -22.01 -2.33
N ASN A 83 9.75 -22.63 -1.30
CA ASN A 83 9.29 -23.93 -0.80
C ASN A 83 7.90 -23.81 -0.17
N ILE A 84 7.67 -22.77 0.63
CA ILE A 84 6.35 -22.45 1.18
C ILE A 84 5.34 -22.27 0.06
N ILE A 85 5.61 -21.41 -0.93
CA ILE A 85 4.68 -21.16 -2.04
C ILE A 85 4.39 -22.45 -2.81
N LYS A 86 5.40 -23.27 -3.09
CA LYS A 86 5.23 -24.55 -3.79
C LYS A 86 4.31 -25.50 -3.03
N GLU A 87 4.51 -25.62 -1.72
CA GLU A 87 3.72 -26.51 -0.88
C GLU A 87 2.30 -25.99 -0.69
N LEU A 88 2.13 -24.68 -0.48
CA LEU A 88 0.81 -24.04 -0.43
C LEU A 88 0.05 -24.25 -1.74
N SER A 89 0.67 -24.04 -2.90
CA SER A 89 0.04 -24.30 -4.21
C SER A 89 -0.43 -25.74 -4.35
N SER A 90 0.34 -26.70 -3.83
CA SER A 90 -0.06 -28.11 -3.82
C SER A 90 -1.23 -28.36 -2.88
N LEU A 91 -1.23 -27.76 -1.68
CA LEU A 91 -2.28 -27.92 -0.68
C LEU A 91 -3.63 -27.36 -1.15
N VAL A 92 -3.61 -26.21 -1.82
CA VAL A 92 -4.83 -25.54 -2.30
C VAL A 92 -5.19 -25.89 -3.74
N GLU A 93 -4.43 -26.80 -4.36
CA GLU A 93 -4.63 -27.31 -5.71
C GLU A 93 -4.76 -26.18 -6.75
N THR A 94 -3.92 -25.16 -6.63
CA THR A 94 -3.90 -23.99 -7.53
C THR A 94 -2.51 -23.39 -7.52
N ASP A 95 -1.97 -23.03 -8.68
CA ASP A 95 -0.72 -22.28 -8.72
C ASP A 95 -0.94 -20.86 -8.16
N LEU A 96 -0.44 -20.65 -6.95
CA LEU A 96 -0.53 -19.38 -6.27
C LEU A 96 0.23 -18.26 -7.01
N LYS A 97 1.26 -18.57 -7.79
CA LYS A 97 1.95 -17.56 -8.59
C LYS A 97 1.07 -17.04 -9.73
N GLU A 98 0.38 -17.94 -10.43
CA GLU A 98 -0.59 -17.56 -11.47
C GLU A 98 -1.82 -16.86 -10.88
N ALA A 99 -2.15 -17.16 -9.62
CA ALA A 99 -3.19 -16.48 -8.86
C ALA A 99 -2.78 -15.09 -8.32
N ASN A 100 -1.59 -14.58 -8.65
CA ASN A 100 -1.03 -13.32 -8.14
C ASN A 100 -0.92 -13.28 -6.60
N PHE A 101 -0.76 -14.42 -5.95
CA PHE A 101 -0.53 -14.49 -4.51
C PHE A 101 0.89 -14.04 -4.15
N VAL A 102 1.01 -13.29 -3.05
CA VAL A 102 2.27 -12.79 -2.51
C VAL A 102 2.44 -13.27 -1.07
N LEU A 103 3.54 -13.96 -0.80
CA LEU A 103 3.96 -14.27 0.56
C LEU A 103 4.90 -13.17 1.05
N GLY A 104 4.52 -12.48 2.12
CA GLY A 104 5.39 -11.54 2.83
C GLY A 104 5.97 -12.20 4.07
N VAL A 105 7.30 -12.40 4.12
CA VAL A 105 8.01 -12.83 5.32
C VAL A 105 9.06 -11.80 5.73
N GLU A 106 8.68 -10.86 6.59
CA GLU A 106 9.58 -9.81 7.07
C GLU A 106 10.30 -10.22 8.36
N VAL A 107 11.63 -10.24 8.32
CA VAL A 107 12.45 -10.61 9.47
C VAL A 107 12.80 -9.36 10.29
N VAL A 108 12.39 -9.35 11.55
CA VAL A 108 12.61 -8.23 12.48
C VAL A 108 13.53 -8.70 13.62
N PRO A 109 14.71 -8.11 13.81
CA PRO A 109 15.53 -8.40 14.98
C PRO A 109 14.76 -8.12 16.28
N ARG A 110 14.82 -9.02 17.26
CA ARG A 110 14.09 -8.84 18.54
C ARG A 110 14.47 -7.54 19.23
N ARG A 111 15.76 -7.18 19.21
CA ARG A 111 16.30 -5.90 19.67
C ARG A 111 15.84 -4.67 18.87
N SER A 112 15.20 -4.82 17.72
CA SER A 112 14.71 -3.70 16.92
C SER A 112 13.25 -3.36 17.20
N LEU A 113 12.49 -4.22 17.91
CA LEU A 113 11.07 -3.99 18.18
C LEU A 113 10.78 -2.63 18.85
N TYR A 114 11.64 -2.21 19.78
CA TYR A 114 11.48 -0.91 20.47
C TYR A 114 11.83 0.30 19.59
N ARG A 115 12.43 0.06 18.42
CA ARG A 115 12.85 1.08 17.44
C ARG A 115 12.01 1.07 16.18
N LEU A 116 10.91 0.32 16.15
CA LEU A 116 10.04 0.33 14.98
C LEU A 116 9.40 1.72 14.77
N PRO A 117 9.17 2.09 13.50
CA PRO A 117 8.63 3.40 13.14
C PRO A 117 7.20 3.61 13.67
N PRO A 118 6.80 4.86 13.87
CA PRO A 118 5.43 5.20 14.23
C PRO A 118 4.51 5.18 13.00
N ASP A 119 4.46 4.05 12.28
CA ASP A 119 3.56 3.85 11.15
C ASP A 119 2.38 2.93 11.47
N LEU A 120 1.46 2.92 10.53
CA LEU A 120 0.29 2.07 10.51
C LEU A 120 0.64 0.58 10.70
N SER A 121 1.61 0.06 9.93
CA SER A 121 2.03 -1.34 9.99
C SER A 121 2.55 -1.73 11.38
N THR A 122 3.32 -0.87 12.02
CA THR A 122 3.88 -1.12 13.35
C THR A 122 2.79 -1.14 14.41
N TYR A 123 1.87 -0.18 14.37
CA TYR A 123 0.73 -0.17 15.28
C TYR A 123 -0.18 -1.38 15.06
N GLU A 124 -0.50 -1.72 13.81
CA GLU A 124 -1.32 -2.89 13.47
C GLU A 124 -0.64 -4.20 13.89
N MET A 125 0.68 -4.35 13.69
CA MET A 125 1.43 -5.51 14.18
C MET A 125 1.32 -5.65 15.71
N LYS A 126 1.27 -4.55 16.46
CA LYS A 126 1.10 -4.57 17.91
C LYS A 126 -0.34 -4.89 18.31
N ALA A 127 -1.29 -4.15 17.77
CA ALA A 127 -2.66 -4.07 18.30
C ALA A 127 -3.65 -5.02 17.61
N ALA A 128 -3.34 -5.49 16.39
CA ALA A 128 -4.30 -6.15 15.52
C ALA A 128 -3.62 -7.18 14.60
N SER A 129 -2.99 -8.15 15.25
CA SER A 129 -2.26 -9.25 14.63
C SER A 129 -2.51 -10.55 15.40
N THR A 130 -2.10 -11.68 14.83
CA THR A 130 -2.21 -13.00 15.47
C THR A 130 -0.82 -13.61 15.62
N VAL A 131 -0.46 -14.01 16.85
CA VAL A 131 0.78 -14.78 17.06
C VAL A 131 0.52 -16.22 16.63
N LEU A 132 1.28 -16.70 15.64
CA LEU A 132 1.17 -18.06 15.11
C LEU A 132 2.09 -19.04 15.85
N TYR A 133 3.25 -18.57 16.30
CA TYR A 133 4.26 -19.39 16.96
C TYR A 133 5.15 -18.55 17.88
N GLY A 134 5.64 -19.17 18.96
CA GLY A 134 6.58 -18.57 19.90
C GLY A 134 5.94 -17.63 20.92
N PRO A 135 6.75 -16.98 21.77
CA PRO A 135 6.24 -16.07 22.82
C PRO A 135 5.67 -14.79 22.21
N ASP A 136 4.61 -14.24 22.81
CA ASP A 136 4.09 -12.94 22.39
C ASP A 136 5.03 -11.80 22.81
N VAL A 137 5.64 -11.13 21.83
CA VAL A 137 6.60 -10.04 22.01
C VAL A 137 6.03 -8.67 21.66
N ARG A 138 4.75 -8.57 21.29
CA ARG A 138 4.13 -7.33 20.78
C ARG A 138 4.07 -6.22 21.81
N SER A 139 4.02 -6.56 23.10
CA SER A 139 4.04 -5.62 24.22
C SER A 139 5.31 -4.76 24.27
N VAL A 140 6.42 -5.23 23.66
CA VAL A 140 7.68 -4.48 23.56
C VAL A 140 7.58 -3.32 22.57
N ILE A 141 6.63 -3.36 21.63
CA ILE A 141 6.45 -2.31 20.61
C ILE A 141 5.84 -1.08 21.30
N PRO A 142 6.53 0.07 21.29
CA PRO A 142 6.11 1.22 22.09
C PRO A 142 5.09 2.12 21.38
N VAL A 143 4.84 1.90 20.08
CA VAL A 143 3.88 2.70 19.27
C VAL A 143 2.46 2.52 19.80
N THR A 144 1.72 3.62 19.87
CA THR A 144 0.28 3.68 20.17
C THR A 144 -0.49 4.25 18.98
N SER A 145 -1.82 4.20 19.01
CA SER A 145 -2.67 4.75 17.95
C SER A 145 -2.45 6.25 17.72
N HIS A 146 -2.06 7.00 18.76
CA HIS A 146 -1.80 8.44 18.69
C HIS A 146 -0.43 8.77 18.12
N ASP A 147 0.48 7.80 18.07
CA ASP A 147 1.81 8.00 17.51
C ASP A 147 1.83 7.88 15.99
N ILE A 148 0.82 7.24 15.38
CA ILE A 148 0.80 6.96 13.93
C ILE A 148 0.96 8.27 13.15
N ALA A 149 2.05 8.36 12.40
CA ALA A 149 2.33 9.51 11.56
C ALA A 149 1.21 9.67 10.52
N LEU A 150 0.66 10.88 10.39
CA LEU A 150 -0.41 11.22 9.45
C LEU A 150 0.01 11.00 7.99
N ALA A 151 1.31 11.10 7.71
CA ALA A 151 1.89 10.71 6.43
C ALA A 151 1.58 9.24 6.03
N SER A 152 1.31 8.35 6.99
CA SER A 152 0.80 6.99 6.71
C SER A 152 -0.52 7.02 5.94
N GLY A 153 -1.41 7.98 6.22
CA GLY A 153 -2.64 8.18 5.46
C GLY A 153 -2.37 8.61 4.01
N ALA A 154 -1.38 9.50 3.79
CA ALA A 154 -0.96 9.88 2.44
C ALA A 154 -0.37 8.68 1.69
N ILE A 155 0.53 7.92 2.32
CA ILE A 155 1.14 6.69 1.77
C ILE A 155 0.05 5.73 1.31
N THR A 156 -0.94 5.48 2.18
CA THR A 156 -2.08 4.61 1.89
C THR A 156 -2.85 5.06 0.65
N LEU A 157 -3.20 6.35 0.53
CA LEU A 157 -3.93 6.86 -0.64
C LEU A 157 -3.09 6.77 -1.92
N PHE A 158 -1.82 7.14 -1.89
CA PHE A 158 -0.94 7.01 -3.05
C PHE A 158 -0.68 5.56 -3.45
N HIS A 159 -0.70 4.63 -2.49
CA HIS A 159 -0.65 3.20 -2.78
C HIS A 159 -1.87 2.76 -3.59
N ARG A 160 -3.05 3.27 -3.26
CA ARG A 160 -4.27 3.00 -4.04
C ARG A 160 -4.26 3.70 -5.39
N THR A 161 -3.70 4.91 -5.49
CA THR A 161 -3.48 5.59 -6.78
C THR A 161 -2.66 4.70 -7.73
N THR A 162 -1.52 4.18 -7.28
CA THR A 162 -0.68 3.31 -8.13
C THR A 162 -1.33 1.94 -8.39
N ALA A 163 -2.13 1.41 -7.47
CA ALA A 163 -2.86 0.16 -7.68
C ALA A 163 -3.98 0.30 -8.73
N LEU A 164 -4.75 1.40 -8.71
CA LEU A 164 -5.71 1.69 -9.77
C LEU A 164 -5.03 1.87 -11.13
N LEU A 165 -3.87 2.53 -11.16
CA LEU A 165 -3.04 2.66 -12.36
C LEU A 165 -2.67 1.29 -12.95
N LYS A 166 -2.21 0.35 -12.13
CA LYS A 166 -1.81 -1.01 -12.55
C LYS A 166 -2.96 -1.76 -13.24
N ASN A 167 -4.20 -1.53 -12.81
CA ASN A 167 -5.37 -2.32 -13.19
C ASN A 167 -6.20 -1.75 -14.34
N VAL A 168 -5.70 -0.71 -15.03
CA VAL A 168 -6.41 -0.09 -16.15
C VAL A 168 -5.54 0.03 -17.40
N GLU A 169 -6.19 0.02 -18.55
CA GLU A 169 -5.65 0.43 -19.84
C GLU A 169 -6.65 1.40 -20.51
N PRO A 170 -6.19 2.42 -21.25
CA PRO A 170 -7.08 3.39 -21.92
C PRO A 170 -8.21 2.74 -22.73
N LYS A 171 -7.90 1.64 -23.44
CA LYS A 171 -8.85 0.88 -24.26
C LYS A 171 -9.99 0.23 -23.47
N PHE A 172 -9.80 -0.04 -22.18
CA PHE A 172 -10.84 -0.62 -21.33
C PHE A 172 -11.92 0.40 -21.00
N LEU A 173 -11.55 1.67 -20.89
CA LEU A 173 -12.48 2.77 -20.63
C LEU A 173 -13.25 3.12 -21.90
N SER A 174 -12.56 3.26 -23.03
CA SER A 174 -13.19 3.62 -24.32
C SER A 174 -14.24 2.61 -24.80
N SER A 175 -14.08 1.34 -24.41
CA SER A 175 -15.01 0.26 -24.77
C SER A 175 -15.94 -0.16 -23.63
N LEU A 176 -15.69 0.34 -22.41
CA LEU A 176 -16.22 -0.18 -21.14
C LEU A 176 -16.08 -1.71 -20.99
N LYS A 177 -15.11 -2.31 -21.69
CA LYS A 177 -14.85 -3.76 -21.66
C LYS A 177 -13.54 -4.05 -20.96
N CYS A 178 -13.64 -4.80 -19.87
CA CYS A 178 -12.52 -5.42 -19.19
C CYS A 178 -12.49 -6.93 -19.50
N PRO A 179 -11.32 -7.50 -19.86
CA PRO A 179 -11.15 -8.94 -20.01
C PRO A 179 -11.66 -9.69 -18.77
N LEU A 180 -12.28 -10.86 -18.97
CA LEU A 180 -12.98 -11.61 -17.91
C LEU A 180 -12.04 -11.93 -16.75
N GLU A 181 -10.82 -12.35 -17.08
CA GLU A 181 -9.75 -12.71 -16.17
C GLU A 181 -9.27 -11.54 -15.30
N LYS A 182 -9.44 -10.29 -15.76
CA LYS A 182 -9.05 -9.08 -15.03
C LYS A 182 -10.18 -8.47 -14.18
N ARG A 183 -11.43 -8.89 -14.39
CA ARG A 183 -12.59 -8.24 -13.74
C ARG A 183 -12.51 -8.33 -12.23
N LEU A 184 -12.15 -9.51 -11.71
CA LEU A 184 -12.05 -9.73 -10.26
C LEU A 184 -10.96 -8.87 -9.63
N GLU A 185 -9.76 -8.82 -10.21
CA GLU A 185 -8.67 -7.97 -9.73
C GLU A 185 -9.07 -6.49 -9.75
N ALA A 186 -9.74 -6.04 -10.81
CA ALA A 186 -10.21 -4.66 -10.95
C ALA A 186 -11.20 -4.27 -9.86
N VAL A 187 -12.27 -5.05 -9.65
CA VAL A 187 -13.30 -4.69 -8.64
C VAL A 187 -12.82 -4.91 -7.21
N TYR A 188 -11.98 -5.92 -6.96
CA TYR A 188 -11.37 -6.12 -5.65
C TYR A 188 -10.49 -4.93 -5.27
N GLU A 189 -9.69 -4.43 -6.22
CA GLU A 189 -8.89 -3.25 -5.98
C GLU A 189 -9.74 -2.00 -5.76
N CYS A 190 -10.88 -1.88 -6.44
CA CYS A 190 -11.84 -0.80 -6.15
C CYS A 190 -12.35 -0.86 -4.70
N CYS A 191 -12.73 -2.05 -4.22
CA CYS A 191 -13.13 -2.22 -2.82
C CYS A 191 -12.00 -1.85 -1.84
N LYS A 192 -10.75 -2.22 -2.14
CA LYS A 192 -9.58 -1.82 -1.34
C LYS A 192 -9.36 -0.31 -1.33
N VAL A 193 -9.64 0.39 -2.42
CA VAL A 193 -9.55 1.85 -2.45
C VAL A 193 -10.48 2.47 -1.42
N TYR A 194 -11.74 2.01 -1.33
CA TYR A 194 -12.68 2.50 -0.34
C TYR A 194 -12.27 2.16 1.10
N THR A 195 -11.73 0.96 1.36
CA THR A 195 -11.22 0.62 2.70
C THR A 195 -10.07 1.53 3.11
N GLU A 196 -9.19 1.86 2.16
CA GLU A 196 -8.03 2.72 2.40
C GLU A 196 -8.35 4.22 2.41
N ILE A 197 -9.41 4.66 1.74
CA ILE A 197 -10.01 5.98 1.95
C ILE A 197 -10.44 6.12 3.42
N CYS A 198 -11.10 5.10 3.96
CA CYS A 198 -11.49 5.08 5.37
C CYS A 198 -10.27 5.10 6.30
N THR A 199 -9.19 4.36 5.97
CA THR A 199 -7.90 4.43 6.68
C THR A 199 -7.42 5.87 6.78
N ALA A 200 -7.26 6.55 5.65
CA ALA A 200 -6.72 7.90 5.62
C ALA A 200 -7.59 8.91 6.38
N LEU A 201 -8.92 8.87 6.16
CA LEU A 201 -9.85 9.77 6.85
C LEU A 201 -9.89 9.52 8.36
N SER A 202 -9.83 8.27 8.80
CA SER A 202 -9.83 7.95 10.24
C SER A 202 -8.55 8.39 10.96
N LEU A 203 -7.39 8.34 10.28
CA LEU A 203 -6.15 8.95 10.79
C LEU A 203 -6.28 10.47 10.87
N LEU A 204 -6.77 11.11 9.79
CA LEU A 204 -6.95 12.56 9.74
C LEU A 204 -7.95 13.07 10.80
N GLY A 205 -9.01 12.31 11.03
CA GLY A 205 -10.05 12.63 12.01
C GLY A 205 -9.75 12.19 13.44
N GLY A 206 -8.64 11.49 13.69
CA GLY A 206 -8.24 11.02 15.02
C GLY A 206 -9.16 9.94 15.62
N PHE A 207 -9.77 9.09 14.80
CA PHE A 207 -10.64 7.99 15.23
C PHE A 207 -10.23 6.62 14.65
N TYR A 208 -8.98 6.48 14.24
CA TYR A 208 -8.48 5.27 13.62
C TYR A 208 -8.66 4.02 14.50
N GLN A 209 -9.17 2.94 13.88
CA GLN A 209 -9.26 1.59 14.44
C GLN A 209 -8.58 0.58 13.51
N PRO A 210 -8.00 -0.53 13.98
CA PRO A 210 -7.39 -1.50 13.07
C PRO A 210 -8.39 -2.27 12.18
N SER A 211 -9.54 -2.66 12.72
CA SER A 211 -10.57 -3.40 11.96
C SER A 211 -11.14 -2.53 10.84
N TYR A 212 -11.22 -3.08 9.63
CA TYR A 212 -11.86 -2.43 8.49
C TYR A 212 -13.34 -2.19 8.77
N ARG A 213 -14.02 -3.17 9.35
CA ARG A 213 -15.45 -3.08 9.67
C ARG A 213 -15.73 -1.98 10.69
N LEU A 214 -15.01 -1.98 11.82
CA LEU A 214 -15.20 -0.97 12.86
C LEU A 214 -14.88 0.44 12.35
N ARG A 215 -13.82 0.61 11.56
CA ARG A 215 -13.52 1.90 10.94
C ARG A 215 -14.61 2.42 10.02
N ALA A 216 -15.22 1.55 9.22
CA ALA A 216 -16.31 1.95 8.34
C ALA A 216 -17.54 2.41 9.15
N GLU A 217 -17.83 1.74 10.27
CA GLU A 217 -18.87 2.14 11.22
C GLU A 217 -18.54 3.50 11.88
N ASP A 218 -17.30 3.69 12.34
CA ASP A 218 -16.84 4.93 12.96
C ASP A 218 -16.84 6.12 11.99
N LEU A 219 -16.50 5.89 10.72
CA LEU A 219 -16.58 6.92 9.68
C LEU A 219 -18.02 7.41 9.51
N GLN A 220 -19.01 6.50 9.55
CA GLN A 220 -20.42 6.88 9.44
C GLN A 220 -20.84 7.81 10.59
N GLY A 221 -20.42 7.53 11.82
CA GLY A 221 -20.69 8.39 12.97
C GLY A 221 -19.88 9.69 13.02
N SER A 222 -18.72 9.71 12.34
CA SER A 222 -17.75 10.81 12.41
C SER A 222 -17.68 11.67 11.15
N TYR A 223 -18.48 11.38 10.11
CA TYR A 223 -18.31 12.03 8.80
C TYR A 223 -18.56 13.54 8.82
N SER A 224 -19.38 14.01 9.78
CA SER A 224 -19.61 15.44 10.04
C SER A 224 -18.34 16.23 10.40
N ARG A 225 -17.25 15.54 10.78
CA ARG A 225 -15.91 16.15 10.96
C ARG A 225 -15.30 16.66 9.65
N PHE A 226 -15.84 16.26 8.50
CA PHE A 226 -15.34 16.61 7.17
C PHE A 226 -16.42 17.31 6.32
N PRO A 227 -16.94 18.48 6.75
CA PRO A 227 -18.09 19.13 6.11
C PRO A 227 -17.86 19.46 4.62
N GLU A 228 -16.63 19.88 4.28
CA GLU A 228 -16.21 20.16 2.89
C GLU A 228 -16.30 18.92 1.99
N LEU A 229 -15.94 17.75 2.53
CA LEU A 229 -15.99 16.49 1.81
C LEU A 229 -17.43 15.97 1.75
N GLN A 230 -18.20 16.11 2.84
CA GLN A 230 -19.61 15.75 2.92
C GLN A 230 -20.46 16.52 1.89
N GLN A 231 -20.13 17.79 1.64
CA GLN A 231 -20.80 18.57 0.59
C GLN A 231 -20.53 18.01 -0.81
N LYS A 232 -19.31 17.50 -1.07
CA LYS A 232 -18.91 16.98 -2.38
C LYS A 232 -19.32 15.53 -2.61
N ILE A 233 -19.31 14.69 -1.56
CA ILE A 233 -19.58 13.25 -1.64
C ILE A 233 -20.40 12.80 -0.42
N PRO A 234 -21.68 13.23 -0.29
CA PRO A 234 -22.48 12.98 0.91
C PRO A 234 -22.64 11.50 1.25
N ASN A 235 -22.61 10.61 0.25
CA ASN A 235 -22.80 9.17 0.41
C ASN A 235 -21.50 8.40 0.71
N LEU A 236 -20.35 9.06 0.82
CA LEU A 236 -19.05 8.40 1.01
C LEU A 236 -19.03 7.35 2.14
N PRO A 237 -19.63 7.60 3.34
CA PRO A 237 -19.65 6.58 4.39
C PRO A 237 -20.41 5.32 4.00
N GLU A 238 -21.50 5.44 3.24
CA GLU A 238 -22.26 4.29 2.74
C GLU A 238 -21.44 3.50 1.72
N ASP A 239 -20.78 4.20 0.80
CA ASP A 239 -19.93 3.58 -0.22
C ASP A 239 -18.78 2.82 0.45
N VAL A 240 -18.10 3.44 1.43
CA VAL A 240 -17.04 2.80 2.22
C VAL A 240 -17.55 1.54 2.91
N ARG A 241 -18.72 1.62 3.54
CA ARG A 241 -19.32 0.49 4.26
C ARG A 241 -19.68 -0.65 3.31
N SER A 242 -20.32 -0.34 2.19
CA SER A 242 -20.72 -1.29 1.16
C SER A 242 -19.50 -2.03 0.58
N HIS A 243 -18.47 -1.28 0.15
CA HIS A 243 -17.26 -1.85 -0.42
C HIS A 243 -16.43 -2.64 0.59
N THR A 244 -16.41 -2.20 1.84
CA THR A 244 -15.79 -2.96 2.93
C THR A 244 -16.49 -4.30 3.13
N ARG A 245 -17.83 -4.33 3.16
CA ARG A 245 -18.60 -5.58 3.27
C ARG A 245 -18.33 -6.52 2.10
N MET A 246 -18.34 -6.01 0.86
CA MET A 246 -18.00 -6.80 -0.34
C MET A 246 -16.60 -7.41 -0.24
N LYS A 247 -15.60 -6.62 0.16
CA LYS A 247 -14.22 -7.11 0.37
C LYS A 247 -14.16 -8.22 1.42
N LEU A 248 -14.81 -8.03 2.58
CA LEU A 248 -14.75 -8.96 3.70
C LEU A 248 -15.52 -10.26 3.44
N ALA A 249 -16.66 -10.16 2.77
CA ALA A 249 -17.45 -11.32 2.35
C ALA A 249 -16.88 -12.02 1.10
N SER A 250 -15.93 -11.39 0.41
CA SER A 250 -15.46 -11.79 -0.92
C SER A 250 -16.60 -11.92 -1.95
N ASP A 251 -17.66 -11.15 -1.78
CA ASP A 251 -18.81 -11.10 -2.69
C ASP A 251 -18.78 -9.82 -3.51
N PHE A 252 -18.48 -9.96 -4.80
CA PHE A 252 -18.39 -8.87 -5.77
C PHE A 252 -19.50 -8.93 -6.81
N SER A 253 -20.52 -9.77 -6.59
CA SER A 253 -21.57 -10.06 -7.59
C SER A 253 -22.28 -8.80 -8.11
N SER A 254 -22.44 -7.78 -7.26
CA SER A 254 -23.09 -6.50 -7.58
C SER A 254 -22.29 -5.62 -8.56
N ILE A 255 -20.96 -5.72 -8.58
CA ILE A 255 -20.08 -4.81 -9.33
C ILE A 255 -19.23 -5.51 -10.41
N ILE A 256 -19.07 -6.84 -10.32
CA ILE A 256 -18.19 -7.63 -11.22
C ILE A 256 -18.60 -7.57 -12.69
N GLN A 257 -19.87 -7.28 -12.99
CA GLN A 257 -20.38 -7.16 -14.36
C GLN A 257 -20.05 -5.80 -14.99
N LYS A 258 -19.74 -4.79 -14.18
CA LYS A 258 -19.47 -3.41 -14.59
C LYS A 258 -18.14 -2.90 -14.03
N PRO A 259 -17.03 -3.61 -14.27
CA PRO A 259 -15.76 -3.34 -13.60
C PRO A 259 -15.19 -1.97 -13.96
N MET A 260 -15.36 -1.49 -15.19
CA MET A 260 -14.81 -0.20 -15.62
C MET A 260 -15.66 0.99 -15.16
N GLU A 261 -16.99 0.85 -15.10
CA GLU A 261 -17.86 1.85 -14.46
C GLU A 261 -17.49 2.00 -12.97
N THR A 262 -17.34 0.87 -12.27
CA THR A 262 -16.91 0.83 -10.86
C THR A 262 -15.53 1.48 -10.69
N TRP A 263 -14.60 1.20 -11.60
CA TRP A 263 -13.26 1.79 -11.57
C TRP A 263 -13.28 3.30 -11.78
N ILE A 264 -14.07 3.80 -12.73
CA ILE A 264 -14.23 5.25 -12.99
C ILE A 264 -14.78 5.96 -11.75
N GLU A 265 -15.85 5.42 -11.16
CA GLU A 265 -16.44 5.97 -9.94
C GLU A 265 -15.43 5.99 -8.79
N THR A 266 -14.75 4.87 -8.57
CA THR A 266 -13.71 4.72 -7.54
C THR A 266 -12.58 5.73 -7.74
N ARG A 267 -12.11 5.92 -8.98
CA ARG A 267 -11.07 6.90 -9.32
C ARG A 267 -11.50 8.31 -9.00
N ARG A 268 -12.74 8.70 -9.36
CA ARG A 268 -13.29 10.03 -9.08
C ARG A 268 -13.37 10.27 -7.56
N THR A 269 -13.88 9.31 -6.81
CA THR A 269 -13.95 9.37 -5.34
C THR A 269 -12.55 9.48 -4.71
N LEU A 270 -11.60 8.64 -5.13
CA LEU A 270 -10.21 8.72 -4.69
C LEU A 270 -9.61 10.10 -4.99
N GLY A 271 -9.87 10.65 -6.17
CA GLY A 271 -9.37 11.97 -6.57
C GLY A 271 -9.89 13.10 -5.68
N LEU A 272 -11.16 13.05 -5.27
CA LEU A 272 -11.72 14.05 -4.35
C LEU A 272 -11.16 13.88 -2.94
N VAL A 273 -11.09 12.65 -2.43
CA VAL A 273 -10.54 12.35 -1.09
C VAL A 273 -9.05 12.69 -1.02
N LEU A 274 -8.25 12.35 -2.03
CA LEU A 274 -6.82 12.64 -2.06
C LEU A 274 -6.55 14.14 -2.03
N ARG A 275 -7.29 14.94 -2.81
CA ARG A 275 -7.19 16.41 -2.76
C ARG A 275 -7.53 16.95 -1.38
N PHE A 276 -8.63 16.49 -0.79
CA PHE A 276 -9.05 16.89 0.55
C PHE A 276 -8.01 16.49 1.61
N PHE A 277 -7.51 15.25 1.57
CA PHE A 277 -6.51 14.78 2.51
C PHE A 277 -5.22 15.61 2.41
N LEU A 278 -4.72 15.85 1.19
CA LEU A 278 -3.51 16.65 0.98
C LEU A 278 -3.70 18.11 1.42
N SER A 279 -4.87 18.71 1.21
CA SER A 279 -5.14 20.08 1.65
C SER A 279 -5.05 20.21 3.17
N LYS A 280 -5.63 19.25 3.92
CA LYS A 280 -5.57 19.22 5.38
C LYS A 280 -4.20 18.82 5.91
N PHE A 281 -3.57 17.81 5.33
CA PHE A 281 -2.26 17.31 5.76
C PHE A 281 -1.14 18.33 5.51
N LEU A 282 -1.15 18.99 4.35
CA LEU A 282 -0.06 19.88 3.93
C LEU A 282 -0.36 21.37 4.14
N GLY A 283 -1.60 21.72 4.52
CA GLY A 283 -2.04 23.11 4.62
C GLY A 283 -2.05 23.83 3.27
N VAL A 284 -2.26 23.11 2.16
CA VAL A 284 -2.36 23.69 0.81
C VAL A 284 -3.82 23.94 0.44
N SER A 285 -4.08 24.92 -0.41
CA SER A 285 -5.44 25.15 -0.91
C SER A 285 -5.95 23.90 -1.63
N PRO A 286 -7.20 23.46 -1.40
CA PRO A 286 -7.82 22.42 -2.22
C PRO A 286 -7.99 22.99 -3.64
N ASP A 287 -7.12 22.61 -4.55
CA ASP A 287 -7.16 23.03 -5.96
C ASP A 287 -7.76 21.91 -6.81
N GLU A 288 -8.61 22.28 -7.76
CA GLU A 288 -9.19 21.32 -8.70
C GLU A 288 -8.16 20.91 -9.76
N ASP A 289 -7.23 21.82 -10.09
CA ASP A 289 -6.10 21.57 -10.97
C ASP A 289 -5.03 20.71 -10.27
N TRP A 290 -4.87 19.49 -10.77
CA TRP A 290 -3.85 18.55 -10.32
C TRP A 290 -2.42 19.06 -10.47
N MET A 291 -2.11 19.77 -11.55
CA MET A 291 -0.75 20.24 -11.81
C MET A 291 -0.34 21.27 -10.75
N LYS A 292 -1.23 22.21 -10.46
CA LYS A 292 -1.03 23.22 -9.40
C LYS A 292 -0.99 22.58 -8.02
N LEU A 293 -1.93 21.68 -7.70
CA LEU A 293 -1.93 20.97 -6.43
C LEU A 293 -0.64 20.16 -6.22
N CYS A 294 -0.17 19.42 -7.22
CA CYS A 294 1.03 18.60 -7.11
C CYS A 294 2.29 19.46 -6.92
N LYS A 295 2.37 20.62 -7.59
CA LYS A 295 3.47 21.58 -7.42
C LYS A 295 3.54 22.10 -5.99
N GLU A 296 2.41 22.52 -5.43
CA GLU A 296 2.34 23.01 -4.05
C GLU A 296 2.56 21.88 -3.03
N SER A 297 1.96 20.72 -3.28
CA SER A 297 2.12 19.53 -2.45
C SER A 297 3.58 19.11 -2.36
N ARG A 298 4.32 19.11 -3.48
CA ARG A 298 5.76 18.80 -3.47
C ARG A 298 6.54 19.72 -2.55
N ARG A 299 6.24 21.02 -2.60
CA ARG A 299 6.92 22.03 -1.78
C ARG A 299 6.70 21.75 -0.29
N MET A 300 5.46 21.45 0.10
CA MET A 300 5.10 21.20 1.49
C MET A 300 5.52 19.83 2.01
N MET A 301 5.40 18.77 1.19
CA MET A 301 5.82 17.41 1.55
C MET A 301 7.31 17.34 1.91
N ARG A 302 8.16 18.14 1.26
CA ARG A 302 9.58 18.24 1.61
C ARG A 302 9.79 18.59 3.09
N TRP A 303 8.87 19.32 3.72
CA TRP A 303 9.00 19.75 5.11
C TRP A 303 8.20 18.89 6.09
N LEU A 304 7.05 18.38 5.65
CA LEU A 304 6.08 17.76 6.56
C LEU A 304 6.09 16.23 6.51
N PHE A 305 6.43 15.63 5.36
CA PHE A 305 6.14 14.20 5.12
C PHE A 305 6.85 13.25 6.10
N PHE A 306 8.14 13.46 6.36
CA PHE A 306 8.89 12.62 7.31
C PHE A 306 9.00 13.20 8.72
N ARG A 307 8.37 14.36 8.96
CA ARG A 307 8.60 15.14 10.18
C ARG A 307 8.14 14.39 11.42
N GLU A 308 6.97 13.77 11.40
CA GLU A 308 6.41 13.05 12.56
C GLU A 308 7.21 11.79 12.87
N TYR A 309 7.61 11.03 11.84
CA TYR A 309 8.52 9.88 11.99
C TYR A 309 9.81 10.27 12.71
N LEU A 310 10.45 11.35 12.26
CA LEU A 310 11.72 11.80 12.83
C LEU A 310 11.54 12.41 14.23
N SER A 311 10.45 13.16 14.44
CA SER A 311 10.12 13.73 15.75
C SER A 311 9.96 12.64 16.79
N PHE A 312 9.30 11.54 16.44
CA PHE A 312 9.13 10.38 17.31
C PHE A 312 10.47 9.75 17.73
N TYR A 313 11.38 9.54 16.78
CA TYR A 313 12.70 8.99 17.09
C TYR A 313 13.56 9.96 17.91
N LEU A 314 13.59 11.24 17.52
CA LEU A 314 14.38 12.26 18.20
C LEU A 314 13.88 12.52 19.63
N ALA A 315 12.56 12.51 19.86
CA ALA A 315 11.98 12.69 21.18
C ALA A 315 12.43 11.60 22.17
N ARG A 316 12.66 10.37 21.69
CA ARG A 316 13.21 9.26 22.50
C ARG A 316 14.68 9.41 22.84
N LEU A 317 15.40 10.20 22.05
CA LEU A 317 16.77 10.62 22.35
C LEU A 317 16.82 11.90 23.20
N GLY A 318 15.66 12.38 23.68
CA GLY A 318 15.54 13.63 24.43
C GLY A 318 15.54 14.90 23.58
N ILE A 319 15.53 14.78 22.26
CA ILE A 319 15.57 15.91 21.32
C ILE A 319 14.15 16.26 20.88
N ARG A 320 13.64 17.43 21.31
CA ARG A 320 12.32 17.95 20.94
C ARG A 320 12.37 19.27 20.16
N ASP A 321 13.57 19.76 19.88
CA ASP A 321 13.78 21.01 19.15
C ASP A 321 13.33 20.90 17.69
N SER A 322 12.51 21.85 17.25
CA SER A 322 11.90 21.83 15.92
C SER A 322 12.90 22.11 14.79
N VAL A 323 13.97 22.86 15.05
CA VAL A 323 15.03 23.15 14.10
C VAL A 323 15.85 21.88 13.84
N LEU A 324 16.22 21.17 14.91
CA LEU A 324 16.92 19.88 14.79
C LEU A 324 16.10 18.84 14.04
N VAL A 325 14.78 18.77 14.27
CA VAL A 325 13.88 17.91 13.49
C VAL A 325 13.90 18.27 12.00
N ASN A 326 13.87 19.55 11.65
CA ASN A 326 13.90 20.00 10.26
C ASN A 326 15.23 19.69 9.58
N VAL A 327 16.35 19.85 10.28
CA VAL A 327 17.68 19.46 9.80
C VAL A 327 17.75 17.96 9.58
N ALA A 328 17.28 17.17 10.55
CA ALA A 328 17.22 15.71 10.44
C ALA A 328 16.34 15.28 9.26
N ASN A 329 15.23 15.97 8.99
CA ASN A 329 14.36 15.70 7.85
C ASN A 329 15.06 15.92 6.51
N LEU A 330 15.80 17.03 6.35
CA LEU A 330 16.58 17.26 5.13
C LEU A 330 17.70 16.23 4.96
N ALA A 331 18.40 15.89 6.04
CA ALA A 331 19.45 14.87 6.03
C ALA A 331 18.90 13.47 5.68
N PHE A 332 17.76 13.10 6.27
CA PHE A 332 17.07 11.84 5.99
C PHE A 332 16.65 11.76 4.53
N GLN A 333 16.03 12.81 3.97
CA GLN A 333 15.62 12.81 2.57
C GLN A 333 16.80 12.75 1.60
N PHE A 334 17.94 13.35 1.96
CA PHE A 334 19.17 13.19 1.19
C PHE A 334 19.68 11.75 1.23
N TYR A 335 19.74 11.14 2.42
CA TYR A 335 20.12 9.74 2.59
C TYR A 335 19.19 8.79 1.81
N ASP A 336 17.89 9.00 1.92
CA ASP A 336 16.88 8.22 1.22
C ASP A 336 17.01 8.35 -0.31
N TYR A 337 17.25 9.56 -0.81
CA TYR A 337 17.53 9.80 -2.22
C TYR A 337 18.73 8.99 -2.73
N GLN A 338 19.86 9.02 -2.01
CA GLN A 338 21.04 8.25 -2.41
C GLN A 338 20.80 6.73 -2.32
N SER A 339 20.12 6.29 -1.26
CA SER A 339 19.75 4.89 -1.05
C SER A 339 18.87 4.35 -2.18
N PHE A 340 17.87 5.14 -2.59
CA PHE A 340 17.01 4.80 -3.71
C PHE A 340 17.78 4.77 -5.05
N ARG A 341 18.67 5.72 -5.32
CA ARG A 341 19.50 5.70 -6.54
C ARG A 341 20.35 4.44 -6.66
N LEU A 342 20.92 3.97 -5.55
CA LEU A 342 21.65 2.70 -5.52
C LEU A 342 20.72 1.51 -5.83
N ARG A 343 19.49 1.52 -5.32
CA ARG A 343 18.47 0.50 -5.64
C ARG A 343 18.09 0.49 -7.12
N VAL A 344 17.90 1.66 -7.74
CA VAL A 344 17.64 1.79 -9.18
C VAL A 344 18.78 1.18 -10.00
N ARG A 345 20.04 1.54 -9.69
CA ARG A 345 21.22 0.98 -10.37
C ARG A 345 21.33 -0.55 -10.22
N ARG A 346 21.12 -1.06 -9.01
CA ARG A 346 21.16 -2.51 -8.72
C ARG A 346 20.10 -3.31 -9.48
N ASN A 347 19.02 -2.67 -9.89
CA ASN A 347 17.96 -3.27 -10.70
C ASN A 347 18.14 -3.03 -12.21
N GLY A 348 19.33 -2.61 -12.66
CA GLY A 348 19.66 -2.47 -14.08
C GLY A 348 19.06 -1.21 -14.75
N ARG A 349 18.54 -0.27 -13.96
CA ARG A 349 18.01 1.02 -14.45
C ARG A 349 19.03 2.13 -14.27
N LEU A 350 18.98 3.11 -15.18
CA LEU A 350 19.72 4.35 -15.04
C LEU A 350 18.94 5.31 -14.11
N PRO A 351 19.52 5.73 -12.96
CA PRO A 351 18.90 6.72 -12.11
C PRO A 351 18.93 8.10 -12.78
N ALA A 352 18.11 9.03 -12.28
CA ALA A 352 18.15 10.42 -12.73
C ALA A 352 19.59 10.99 -12.76
N SER A 353 19.86 11.85 -13.74
CA SER A 353 21.17 12.47 -13.96
C SER A 353 21.60 13.37 -12.80
N ARG A 354 20.65 13.91 -12.04
CA ARG A 354 20.91 14.72 -10.86
C ARG A 354 21.63 13.89 -9.79
N LEU A 355 22.82 14.33 -9.38
CA LEU A 355 23.62 13.63 -8.38
C LEU A 355 23.18 13.91 -6.94
N LEU A 356 22.61 15.10 -6.67
CA LEU A 356 22.26 15.57 -5.33
C LEU A 356 20.82 16.11 -5.30
N SER A 357 20.00 15.60 -4.39
CA SER A 357 18.64 16.08 -4.11
C SER A 357 18.34 15.97 -2.62
N PHE A 358 17.65 16.97 -2.06
CA PHE A 358 17.15 16.99 -0.68
C PHE A 358 15.63 16.76 -0.68
N THR A 359 15.17 15.87 -1.55
CA THR A 359 13.77 15.48 -1.67
C THR A 359 13.77 13.99 -1.94
N SER A 360 13.04 13.25 -1.11
CA SER A 360 12.89 11.81 -1.29
C SER A 360 12.26 11.50 -2.66
N PRO A 361 12.79 10.52 -3.42
CA PRO A 361 12.19 10.07 -4.67
C PRO A 361 10.75 9.58 -4.52
N LEU A 362 10.37 9.10 -3.32
CA LEU A 362 9.01 8.65 -3.05
C LEU A 362 7.98 9.73 -3.36
N LEU A 363 8.29 10.98 -2.97
CA LEU A 363 7.40 12.11 -3.15
C LEU A 363 7.20 12.41 -4.64
N ASP A 364 8.27 12.35 -5.43
CA ASP A 364 8.21 12.54 -6.88
C ASP A 364 7.45 11.37 -7.56
N VAL A 365 7.62 10.12 -7.11
CA VAL A 365 6.84 8.97 -7.59
C VAL A 365 5.35 9.13 -7.29
N TYR A 366 4.98 9.49 -6.07
CA TYR A 366 3.59 9.67 -5.66
C TYR A 366 2.85 10.76 -6.43
N LEU A 367 3.49 11.93 -6.58
CA LEU A 367 2.91 13.02 -7.34
C LEU A 367 2.82 12.69 -8.83
N SER A 368 3.79 11.95 -9.37
CA SER A 368 3.67 11.40 -10.72
C SER A 368 2.50 10.42 -10.84
N SER A 369 2.35 9.48 -9.90
CA SER A 369 1.24 8.52 -9.93
C SER A 369 -0.12 9.22 -9.95
N ALA A 370 -0.29 10.30 -9.18
CA ALA A 370 -1.51 11.10 -9.23
C ALA A 370 -1.70 11.73 -10.62
N LEU A 371 -0.71 12.45 -11.12
CA LEU A 371 -0.80 13.11 -12.44
C LEU A 371 -1.06 12.13 -13.57
N VAL A 372 -0.39 10.96 -13.59
CA VAL A 372 -0.60 9.92 -14.61
C VAL A 372 -1.98 9.27 -14.47
N LEU A 373 -2.49 9.04 -13.26
CA LEU A 373 -3.82 8.45 -13.07
C LEU A 373 -4.93 9.40 -13.53
N PHE A 374 -4.76 10.68 -13.20
CA PHE A 374 -5.78 11.69 -13.46
C PHE A 374 -5.64 12.34 -14.84
N SER A 375 -4.54 12.13 -15.57
CA SER A 375 -4.45 12.48 -16.98
C SER A 375 -5.28 11.55 -17.88
N LEU A 376 -5.76 10.42 -17.37
CA LEU A 376 -6.62 9.51 -18.13
C LEU A 376 -8.08 9.93 -17.95
N GLU A 377 -8.76 10.29 -19.03
CA GLU A 377 -10.18 10.66 -19.02
C GLU A 377 -11.08 9.42 -18.91
N ASP A 378 -12.35 9.63 -18.54
CA ASP A 378 -13.30 8.52 -18.34
C ASP A 378 -13.67 7.79 -19.65
N ASP A 379 -13.41 8.41 -20.81
CA ASP A 379 -13.54 7.81 -22.13
C ASP A 379 -12.23 7.15 -22.63
N GLY A 380 -11.18 7.17 -21.82
CA GLY A 380 -9.87 6.63 -22.15
C GLY A 380 -8.97 7.57 -22.95
N ARG A 381 -9.38 8.80 -23.25
CA ARG A 381 -8.45 9.81 -23.80
C ARG A 381 -7.42 10.21 -22.74
N VAL A 382 -6.26 10.68 -23.20
CA VAL A 382 -5.17 11.09 -22.31
C VAL A 382 -4.94 12.59 -22.47
N ASP A 383 -4.98 13.32 -21.36
CA ASP A 383 -4.50 14.70 -21.26
C ASP A 383 -2.96 14.71 -21.38
N PRO A 384 -2.41 15.22 -22.50
CA PRO A 384 -0.97 15.21 -22.72
C PRO A 384 -0.23 16.16 -21.77
N GLU A 385 -0.81 17.31 -21.40
CA GLU A 385 -0.15 18.31 -20.56
C GLU A 385 0.04 17.78 -19.13
N MET A 386 -1.00 17.15 -18.59
CA MET A 386 -0.94 16.53 -17.27
C MET A 386 0.01 15.32 -17.26
N LEU A 387 -0.01 14.50 -18.31
CA LEU A 387 0.90 13.37 -18.45
C LEU A 387 2.37 13.82 -18.51
N ASP A 388 2.69 14.82 -19.34
CA ASP A 388 4.03 15.37 -19.47
C ASP A 388 4.51 15.98 -18.15
N THR A 389 3.61 16.65 -17.43
CA THR A 389 3.88 17.15 -16.08
C THR A 389 4.23 16.00 -15.12
N GLY A 390 3.47 14.90 -15.13
CA GLY A 390 3.80 13.70 -14.35
C GLY A 390 5.20 13.15 -14.66
N ARG A 391 5.55 13.09 -15.94
CA ARG A 391 6.88 12.63 -16.39
C ARG A 391 8.02 13.53 -15.95
N ILE A 392 7.80 14.83 -15.79
CA ILE A 392 8.80 15.73 -15.21
C ILE A 392 9.16 15.29 -13.78
N TYR A 393 8.21 14.78 -12.99
CA TYR A 393 8.51 14.22 -11.68
C TYR A 393 9.29 12.90 -11.82
N LEU A 394 8.89 11.99 -12.73
CA LEU A 394 9.63 10.74 -12.96
C LEU A 394 11.07 10.97 -13.43
N LYS A 395 11.34 12.03 -14.21
CA LYS A 395 12.70 12.40 -14.65
C LYS A 395 13.64 12.77 -13.49
N ARG A 396 13.08 13.10 -12.31
CA ARG A 396 13.85 13.34 -11.08
C ARG A 396 14.24 12.03 -10.38
N VAL A 397 13.62 10.92 -10.77
CA VAL A 397 13.77 9.58 -10.20
C VAL A 397 14.59 8.68 -11.15
N PHE A 398 14.23 8.66 -12.44
CA PHE A 398 14.82 7.84 -13.49
C PHE A 398 15.47 8.70 -14.59
N ALA A 399 16.44 8.13 -15.31
CA ALA A 399 16.89 8.73 -16.57
C ALA A 399 15.85 8.47 -17.66
N LEU A 400 15.19 9.53 -18.13
CA LEU A 400 14.12 9.48 -19.13
C LEU A 400 14.42 10.43 -20.29
N ASP A 401 14.14 9.97 -21.50
CA ASP A 401 14.01 10.83 -22.67
C ASP A 401 12.62 11.48 -22.68
N MET A 402 12.59 12.80 -22.90
CA MET A 402 11.37 13.60 -22.95
C MET A 402 10.94 13.93 -24.38
N ASN A 403 11.67 13.45 -25.39
CA ASN A 403 11.42 13.79 -26.80
C ASN A 403 10.20 13.07 -27.43
N GLN A 404 9.45 12.29 -26.66
CA GLN A 404 8.21 11.63 -27.09
C GLN A 404 7.06 12.22 -26.29
N SER A 405 5.94 12.57 -26.93
CA SER A 405 4.77 13.18 -26.28
C SER A 405 3.45 12.47 -26.65
N GLY A 406 2.51 12.45 -25.70
CA GLY A 406 1.06 12.43 -25.96
C GLY A 406 0.42 11.18 -26.59
N THR A 407 1.01 9.98 -26.50
CA THR A 407 0.37 8.74 -27.02
C THR A 407 -0.09 7.79 -25.92
N ASN A 408 -1.02 6.88 -26.22
CA ASN A 408 -1.44 5.81 -25.29
C ASN A 408 -0.27 4.92 -24.84
N ASN A 409 0.72 4.70 -25.71
CA ASN A 409 1.96 4.01 -25.34
C ASN A 409 2.76 4.81 -24.32
N HIS A 410 2.80 6.14 -24.49
CA HIS A 410 3.45 7.05 -23.56
C HIS A 410 2.82 7.06 -22.17
N TRP A 411 1.50 6.97 -22.10
CA TRP A 411 0.77 6.83 -20.84
C TRP A 411 1.12 5.51 -20.15
N LYS A 412 1.13 4.40 -20.91
CA LYS A 412 1.48 3.06 -20.40
C LYS A 412 2.90 3.01 -19.84
N ASP A 413 3.87 3.59 -20.56
CA ASP A 413 5.26 3.66 -20.09
C ASP A 413 5.37 4.47 -18.78
N SER A 414 4.64 5.59 -18.69
CA SER A 414 4.61 6.44 -17.49
C SER A 414 3.97 5.73 -16.31
N ARG A 415 2.87 4.99 -16.54
CA ARG A 415 2.24 4.10 -15.55
C ARG A 415 3.24 3.05 -15.05
N ASP A 416 3.91 2.35 -15.96
CA ASP A 416 4.84 1.26 -15.62
C ASP A 416 6.03 1.80 -14.79
N LEU A 417 6.52 3.00 -15.11
CA LEU A 417 7.54 3.70 -14.31
C LEU A 417 7.05 4.12 -12.92
N CYS A 418 5.79 4.56 -12.78
CA CYS A 418 5.21 4.86 -11.47
C CYS A 418 5.14 3.60 -10.58
N VAL A 419 4.64 2.50 -11.15
CA VAL A 419 4.56 1.19 -10.47
C VAL A 419 5.95 0.68 -10.13
N GLU A 420 6.90 0.75 -11.06
CA GLU A 420 8.29 0.35 -10.83
C GLU A 420 8.96 1.21 -9.76
N GLY A 421 8.77 2.53 -9.78
CA GLY A 421 9.32 3.45 -8.78
C GLY A 421 8.84 3.14 -7.37
N GLN A 422 7.54 2.89 -7.21
CA GLN A 422 6.97 2.47 -5.93
C GLN A 422 7.53 1.11 -5.50
N ARG A 423 7.55 0.13 -6.40
CA ARG A 423 8.11 -1.21 -6.13
C ARG A 423 9.57 -1.15 -5.70
N LEU A 424 10.40 -0.32 -6.35
CA LEU A 424 11.81 -0.15 -5.97
C LEU A 424 11.99 0.55 -4.62
N TYR A 425 11.03 1.40 -4.23
CA TYR A 425 11.08 2.12 -2.96
C TYR A 425 10.72 1.23 -1.77
N PHE A 426 9.61 0.49 -1.87
CA PHE A 426 9.11 -0.37 -0.81
C PHE A 426 9.60 -1.81 -0.88
N GLY A 427 10.08 -2.24 -2.06
CA GLY A 427 10.58 -3.59 -2.26
C GLY A 427 11.86 -3.83 -1.47
N ALA A 428 11.75 -4.61 -0.40
CA ALA A 428 12.84 -5.44 0.06
C ALA A 428 13.12 -6.51 -1.02
N LYS A 429 14.31 -6.44 -1.64
CA LYS A 429 14.99 -7.53 -2.37
C LYS A 429 14.10 -8.58 -3.09
N GLN A 430 13.25 -8.22 -4.04
CA GLN A 430 12.67 -9.22 -4.95
C GLN A 430 12.67 -8.79 -6.43
N GLN A 431 13.11 -9.76 -7.25
CA GLN A 431 13.01 -9.89 -8.71
C GLN A 431 13.98 -9.12 -9.60
N LYS A 432 15.09 -9.81 -9.94
CA LYS A 432 15.52 -9.90 -11.35
C LYS A 432 14.50 -10.81 -12.06
N LYS A 433 13.83 -10.30 -13.09
CA LYS A 433 13.24 -11.16 -14.12
C LYS A 433 14.41 -11.86 -14.82
N VAL A 434 14.42 -13.19 -14.78
CA VAL A 434 15.11 -13.97 -15.82
C VAL A 434 14.27 -13.78 -17.08
N LEU A 435 14.92 -13.29 -18.14
CA LEU A 435 14.35 -13.21 -19.49
C LEU A 435 14.07 -14.60 -20.03
#